data_AF-A0A2S5JDA9-F1
#
_entry.id   AF-A0A2S5JDA9-F1
#
_cell.length_a   1.000
_cell.length_b   1.000
_cell.length_c   1.000
_cell.angle_alpha   90.00
_cell.angle_beta   90.00
_cell.angle_gamma   90.00
#
_symmetry.space_group_name_H-M   'P 1'
#
loop_
_entity.id
_entity.type
_entity.pdbx_description
1 polymer ?
#
loop_
_entity_poly.entity_id
_entity_poly.type
_entity_poly.pdbx_seq_one_letter_code
_entity_poly.pdbx_strand_id
1 'polypeptide(L)' 'MHLYAASLEDPSDFAPTFHVNYQGKLPWLDLCDDLPKYQGTLLHAPEELADYKAE' A
#
# COMPACT_ATOMS: atom_id res chain seq x y z
N MET A 1 -6.30 9.89 0.53
CA MET A 1 -6.40 10.06 2.00
C MET A 1 -5.42 9.09 2.61
N HIS A 2 -4.49 9.53 3.48
CA HIS A 2 -3.53 8.63 4.13
C HIS A 2 -4.01 8.35 5.55
N LEU A 3 -4.15 7.07 5.91
CA LEU A 3 -4.44 6.62 7.28
C LEU A 3 -3.12 6.14 7.91
N TYR A 4 -2.87 6.54 9.15
CA TYR A 4 -1.74 6.02 9.93
C TYR A 4 -2.27 4.95 10.89
N ALA A 5 -1.91 3.68 10.68
CA ALA A 5 -2.41 2.57 11.51
C ALA A 5 -2.16 2.79 13.01
N ALA A 6 -1.01 3.40 13.35
CA ALA A 6 -0.65 3.71 14.74
C ALA A 6 -1.53 4.78 15.41
N SER A 7 -2.39 5.48 14.67
CA SER A 7 -3.37 6.42 15.25
C SER A 7 -4.75 5.81 15.49
N LEU A 8 -4.95 4.53 15.20
CA LEU A 8 -6.19 3.81 15.51
C LEU A 8 -6.28 3.52 17.01
N GLU A 9 -7.51 3.29 17.50
CA GLU A 9 -7.73 2.85 18.89
C GLU A 9 -7.12 1.45 19.12
N ASP A 10 -7.28 0.54 18.16
CA ASP A 10 -6.50 -0.70 18.06
C ASP A 10 -5.73 -0.74 16.72
N PRO A 11 -4.41 -0.49 16.72
CA PRO A 11 -3.58 -0.59 15.53
C PRO A 11 -3.49 -2.01 14.94
N SER A 12 -3.78 -3.04 15.74
CA SER A 12 -3.66 -4.45 15.33
C SER A 12 -4.77 -4.88 14.38
N ASP A 13 -5.89 -4.16 14.37
CA ASP A 13 -7.03 -4.40 13.48
C ASP A 13 -6.78 -3.98 12.03
N PHE A 14 -5.65 -3.32 11.77
CA PHE A 14 -5.26 -2.94 10.41
C PHE A 14 -4.26 -3.92 9.81
N ALA A 15 -4.69 -4.67 8.79
CA ALA A 15 -3.84 -5.54 8.00
C ALA A 15 -3.47 -4.87 6.67
N PRO A 16 -2.18 -4.53 6.43
CA PRO A 16 -1.74 -4.02 5.13
C PRO A 16 -1.86 -5.09 4.05
N THR A 17 -2.32 -4.70 2.86
CA THR A 17 -2.54 -5.62 1.74
C THR A 17 -1.58 -5.39 0.56
N PHE A 18 -0.94 -4.22 0.47
CA PHE A 18 0.04 -3.90 -0.58
C PHE A 18 0.86 -2.64 -0.24
N HIS A 19 1.93 -2.41 -1.01
CA HIS A 19 2.78 -1.21 -0.98
C HIS A 19 2.64 -0.41 -2.28
N VAL A 20 2.47 0.91 -2.18
CA VAL A 20 2.51 1.84 -3.33
C VAL A 20 3.75 2.73 -3.23
N ASN A 21 4.15 3.36 -4.35
CA ASN A 21 5.34 4.21 -4.44
C ASN A 21 6.64 3.52 -3.99
N TYR A 22 6.76 2.21 -4.21
CA TYR A 22 7.89 1.39 -3.73
C TYR A 22 9.26 1.89 -4.22
N GLN A 23 9.31 2.50 -5.41
CA GLN A 23 10.55 3.09 -5.94
C GLN A 23 11.08 4.25 -5.10
N GLY A 24 10.21 4.92 -4.36
CA GLY A 24 10.54 6.05 -3.48
C GLY A 24 10.96 5.65 -2.08
N LYS A 25 11.03 4.35 -1.76
CA LYS A 25 11.47 3.89 -0.44
C LYS A 25 12.93 4.23 -0.17
N LEU A 26 13.28 4.33 1.10
CA LEU A 26 14.67 4.58 1.50
C LEU A 26 15.56 3.40 1.08
N PRO A 27 16.79 3.63 0.58
CA PRO A 27 17.66 2.57 0.05
C PRO A 27 18.03 1.48 1.07
N TRP A 28 18.01 1.83 2.36
CA TRP A 28 18.30 0.91 3.46
C TRP A 28 17.07 0.17 3.98
N LEU A 29 15.86 0.56 3.56
CA LEU A 29 14.63 -0.07 4.00
C LEU A 29 14.38 -1.33 3.15
N ASP A 30 14.53 -2.48 3.79
CA ASP A 30 14.14 -3.77 3.25
C ASP A 30 12.76 -4.17 3.81
N LEU A 31 11.80 -4.42 2.92
CA LEU A 31 10.45 -4.84 3.27
C LEU A 31 10.35 -6.35 3.03
N CYS A 32 10.56 -7.11 4.10
CA CYS A 32 10.64 -8.58 4.06
C CYS A 32 9.28 -9.30 4.10
N ASP A 33 8.23 -8.65 3.61
CA ASP A 33 6.90 -9.26 3.47
C ASP A 33 6.65 -9.75 2.03
N ASP A 34 5.64 -10.61 1.88
CA ASP A 34 5.19 -11.14 0.59
C ASP A 34 4.11 -10.26 -0.08
N LEU A 35 3.87 -9.05 0.45
CA LEU A 35 2.83 -8.18 -0.09
C LEU A 35 3.22 -7.63 -1.47
N PRO A 36 2.23 -7.42 -2.38
CA PRO A 36 2.45 -6.76 -3.65
C PRO A 36 3.11 -5.38 -3.49
N LYS A 37 4.04 -5.06 -4.40
CA LYS A 37 4.85 -3.84 -4.37
C LYS A 37 4.74 -3.08 -5.68
N TYR A 38 3.97 -2.00 -5.68
CA TYR A 38 3.74 -1.14 -6.85
C TYR A 38 4.71 0.05 -6.84
N GLN A 39 5.34 0.31 -7.99
CA GLN A 39 6.38 1.34 -8.10
C GLN A 39 5.83 2.77 -7.98
N GLY A 40 4.57 2.99 -8.34
CA GLY A 40 3.90 4.29 -8.27
C GLY A 40 2.53 4.20 -7.59
N THR A 41 1.71 5.23 -7.77
CA THR A 41 0.30 5.22 -7.37
C THR A 41 -0.56 4.50 -8.40
N LEU A 42 -1.73 3.99 -7.97
CA LEU A 42 -2.76 3.35 -8.81
C LEU A 42 -3.23 4.18 -10.03
N LEU A 43 -2.86 5.46 -10.13
CA LEU A 43 -3.20 6.33 -11.26
C LEU A 43 -2.68 5.84 -12.63
N HIS A 44 -1.67 4.96 -12.66
CA HIS A 44 -1.04 4.48 -13.91
C HIS A 44 -1.38 3.02 -14.29
N ALA A 45 -2.26 2.35 -13.55
CA ALA A 45 -2.73 1.02 -13.87
C ALA A 45 -4.25 1.05 -14.13
N PRO A 46 -4.69 1.32 -15.38
CA PRO A 46 -6.12 1.41 -15.71
C PRO A 46 -6.90 0.10 -15.45
N GLU A 47 -6.23 -1.06 -15.52
CA GLU A 47 -6.84 -2.35 -15.17
C GLU A 47 -7.03 -2.52 -13.66
N GLU A 48 -6.08 -2.09 -12.82
CA GLU A 48 -6.16 -2.24 -11.35
C GLU A 48 -7.13 -1.25 -10.68
N LEU A 49 -7.42 -0.11 -11.32
CA LEU A 49 -8.47 0.82 -10.90
C LEU A 49 -9.88 0.24 -11.06
N ALA A 50 -10.07 -0.71 -11.97
CA ALA A 50 -11.37 -1.35 -12.19
C ALA A 50 -11.73 -2.26 -11.01
N ASP A 51 -10.76 -3.02 -10.50
CA ASP A 51 -10.94 -3.90 -9.34
C ASP A 51 -11.23 -3.11 -8.07
N TYR A 52 -10.62 -1.94 -7.89
CA TYR A 52 -10.86 -1.07 -6.73
C TYR A 52 -12.24 -0.39 -6.71
N LYS A 53 -12.92 -0.31 -7.87
CA LYS A 53 -14.26 0.30 -8.00
C LYS A 53 -15.40 -0.72 -7.92
N ALA A 54 -15.09 -2.00 -7.78
CA ALA A 54 -16.07 -3.08 -7.78
C ALA A 54 -16.62 -3.43 -6.36
N GLU A 55 -16.18 -2.75 -5.30
CA GLU A 55 -16.72 -2.83 -3.93
C GLU A 55 -17.52 -1.58 -3.53
#